data_AF-A0A945ZE26-F1
#
_entry.id   AF-A0A945ZE26-F1
#
_cell.length_a   1.000
_cell.length_b   1.000
_cell.length_c   1.000
_cell.angle_alpha   90.00
_cell.angle_beta   90.00
_cell.angle_gamma   90.00
#
_symmetry.space_group_name_H-M   'P 1'
#
loop_
_entity.id
_entity.type
_entity.pdbx_description
1 polymer ?
#
loop_
_entity_poly.entity_id
_entity_poly.type
_entity_poly.pdbx_seq_one_letter_code
_entity_poly.pdbx_strand_id
1 'polypeptide(L)'
;MRVLFVGDLDPNGNAHGHLRALERVGCEVQGLDPSPFLARGGRISGWLRHRLMMGGAVDALNDAILEAASTFKPDMIWGEKPVAIQPKTLRKLCSAGVLLVSHNVDNPFGDMREPIWRLFRKTIPLYDAHVTPRRSSMLDFPKAGAAQMILMELAFDPERQFPPPDGWSDRDRDLETSFTGSPYDDRARLVTELLRNHGIRVDIRGNRWERMLDQKTYADLVSGGPVFGDDYRQRIWQSRICLAFVTHANHDETAIR
;
A
#
# COMPACT_ATOMS: atom_id res chain seq x y z
N MET A 1 22.96 8.38 -6.99
CA MET A 1 22.17 7.39 -7.74
C MET A 1 20.86 8.06 -8.16
N ARG A 2 20.45 7.87 -9.41
CA ARG A 2 19.25 8.46 -9.99
C ARG A 2 18.15 7.41 -10.05
N VAL A 3 17.03 7.66 -9.39
CA VAL A 3 15.94 6.70 -9.23
C VAL A 3 14.68 7.23 -9.89
N LEU A 4 14.14 6.49 -10.86
CA LEU A 4 12.79 6.72 -11.35
C LEU A 4 11.81 5.92 -10.49
N PHE A 5 11.09 6.61 -9.61
CA PHE A 5 10.12 6.03 -8.69
C PHE A 5 8.75 5.99 -9.35
N VAL A 6 8.18 4.79 -9.52
CA VAL A 6 6.86 4.58 -10.13
C VAL A 6 5.91 4.04 -9.09
N GLY A 7 5.00 4.88 -8.58
CA GLY A 7 4.13 4.55 -7.46
C GLY A 7 3.08 5.61 -7.19
N ASP A 8 2.10 5.30 -6.33
CA ASP A 8 1.07 6.27 -5.92
C ASP A 8 1.72 7.44 -5.14
N LEU A 9 1.64 8.65 -5.69
CA LEU A 9 2.31 9.82 -5.13
C LEU A 9 1.38 10.67 -4.25
N ASP A 10 0.25 10.12 -3.78
CA ASP A 10 -0.55 10.77 -2.74
C ASP A 10 0.35 11.13 -1.54
N PRO A 11 0.41 12.42 -1.13
CA PRO A 11 1.22 12.86 0.01
C PRO A 11 0.92 12.11 1.32
N ASN A 12 -0.28 11.56 1.46
CA ASN A 12 -0.69 10.76 2.62
C ASN A 12 -0.37 9.26 2.47
N GLY A 13 -0.02 8.80 1.28
CA GLY A 13 0.28 7.39 0.99
C GLY A 13 1.70 6.99 1.40
N ASN A 14 1.88 5.71 1.74
CA ASN A 14 3.19 5.15 2.13
C ASN A 14 4.22 5.23 1.00
N ALA A 15 3.77 5.06 -0.24
CA ALA A 15 4.58 5.17 -1.45
C ALA A 15 5.31 6.53 -1.54
N HIS A 16 4.62 7.64 -1.26
CA HIS A 16 5.26 8.95 -1.18
C HIS A 16 6.31 9.01 -0.04
N GLY A 17 6.06 8.34 1.09
CA GLY A 17 7.03 8.22 2.19
C GLY A 17 8.31 7.49 1.77
N HIS A 18 8.20 6.39 1.03
CA HIS A 18 9.36 5.68 0.46
C HIS A 18 10.14 6.53 -0.54
N LEU A 19 9.45 7.31 -1.37
CA LEU A 19 10.10 8.28 -2.27
C LEU A 19 10.91 9.30 -1.46
N ARG A 20 10.33 9.92 -0.43
CA ARG A 20 11.03 10.86 0.45
C ARG A 20 12.21 10.21 1.17
N ALA A 21 12.07 8.95 1.59
CA ALA A 21 13.15 8.19 2.19
C ALA A 21 14.34 8.00 1.23
N LEU A 22 14.09 7.74 -0.05
CA LEU A 22 15.14 7.66 -1.08
C LEU A 22 15.87 8.99 -1.26
N GLU A 23 15.14 10.11 -1.25
CA GLU A 23 15.74 11.46 -1.31
C GLU A 23 16.61 11.73 -0.07
N ARG A 24 16.15 11.35 1.12
CA ARG A 24 16.89 11.54 2.38
C ARG A 24 18.21 10.77 2.43
N VAL A 25 18.30 9.61 1.77
CA VAL A 25 19.56 8.86 1.66
C VAL A 25 20.44 9.36 0.50
N GLY A 26 20.09 10.48 -0.14
CA GLY A 26 20.91 11.15 -1.15
C GLY A 26 20.68 10.71 -2.59
N CYS A 27 19.56 10.03 -2.88
CA CYS A 27 19.19 9.73 -4.27
C CYS A 27 18.58 10.97 -4.94
N GLU A 28 18.89 11.15 -6.23
CA GLU A 28 18.12 12.04 -7.10
C GLU A 28 16.89 11.26 -7.57
N VAL A 29 15.69 11.65 -7.15
CA VAL A 29 14.46 10.89 -7.40
C VAL A 29 13.53 11.65 -8.32
N GLN A 30 13.10 11.01 -9.41
CA GLN A 30 11.98 11.48 -10.23
C GLN A 30 10.78 10.57 -9.98
N GLY A 31 9.68 11.14 -9.46
CA GLY A 31 8.42 10.41 -9.27
C GLY A 31 7.56 10.38 -10.53
N LEU A 32 6.91 9.24 -10.78
CA LEU A 32 5.86 9.07 -11.79
C LEU A 32 4.66 8.38 -11.14
N ASP A 33 3.53 9.06 -11.11
CA ASP A 33 2.28 8.53 -10.54
C ASP A 33 1.46 7.73 -11.57
N PRO A 34 1.21 6.42 -11.35
CA PRO A 34 0.33 5.62 -12.20
C PRO A 34 -1.16 6.00 -12.09
N SER A 35 -1.59 6.59 -10.97
CA SER A 35 -3.00 6.78 -10.62
C SER A 35 -3.78 7.58 -11.68
N PRO A 36 -3.28 8.71 -12.21
CA PRO A 36 -3.97 9.46 -13.25
C PRO A 36 -4.16 8.68 -14.56
N PHE A 37 -3.26 7.74 -14.88
CA PHE A 37 -3.40 6.88 -16.06
C PHE A 37 -4.46 5.81 -15.80
N LEU A 38 -4.38 5.16 -14.64
CA LEU A 38 -5.25 4.05 -14.25
C LEU A 38 -6.65 4.50 -13.83
N ALA A 39 -6.89 5.80 -13.65
CA ALA A 39 -8.22 6.37 -13.43
C ALA A 39 -8.97 6.70 -14.74
N ARG A 40 -8.31 6.73 -15.90
CA ARG A 40 -8.94 7.15 -17.18
C ARG A 40 -10.05 6.20 -17.64
N GLY A 41 -11.02 6.76 -18.36
CA GLY A 41 -12.12 6.04 -19.01
C GLY A 41 -13.36 5.83 -18.14
N GLY A 42 -14.43 5.31 -18.75
CA GLY A 42 -15.71 5.04 -18.07
C GLY A 42 -15.73 3.72 -17.30
N ARG A 43 -16.83 3.46 -16.56
CA ARG A 43 -17.01 2.29 -15.68
C ARG A 43 -16.64 0.95 -16.32
N ILE A 44 -17.09 0.69 -17.56
CA ILE A 44 -16.82 -0.57 -18.27
C ILE A 44 -15.32 -0.72 -18.56
N SER A 45 -14.70 0.34 -19.08
CA SER A 45 -13.26 0.34 -19.38
C SER A 45 -12.40 0.21 -18.12
N GLY A 46 -12.82 0.83 -17.01
CA GLY A 46 -12.18 0.69 -15.71
C GLY A 46 -12.31 -0.74 -15.15
N TRP A 47 -13.50 -1.33 -15.23
CA TRP A 47 -13.72 -2.72 -14.83
C TRP A 47 -12.87 -3.70 -15.65
N LEU A 48 -12.84 -3.53 -16.98
CA LEU A 48 -12.05 -4.39 -17.86
C LEU A 48 -10.56 -4.24 -17.62
N ARG A 49 -10.09 -2.99 -17.40
CA ARG A 49 -8.71 -2.69 -17.01
C ARG A 49 -8.37 -3.36 -15.69
N HIS A 50 -9.20 -3.25 -14.66
CA HIS A 50 -8.96 -3.90 -13.38
C HIS A 50 -8.89 -5.43 -13.53
N ARG A 51 -9.72 -6.01 -14.40
CA ARG A 51 -9.78 -7.47 -14.61
C ARG A 51 -8.59 -8.00 -15.41
N LEU A 52 -8.14 -7.25 -16.41
CA LEU A 52 -7.17 -7.73 -17.38
C LEU A 52 -5.79 -7.06 -17.26
N MET A 53 -5.68 -5.90 -16.62
CA MET A 53 -4.45 -5.10 -16.55
C MET A 53 -3.82 -4.85 -17.92
N MET A 54 -4.64 -4.39 -18.86
CA MET A 54 -4.27 -4.10 -20.25
C MET A 54 -5.15 -2.99 -20.83
N GLY A 55 -4.78 -2.50 -22.01
CA GLY A 55 -5.48 -1.45 -22.76
C GLY A 55 -4.75 -0.11 -22.73
N GLY A 56 -5.26 0.87 -23.47
CA GLY A 56 -4.56 2.12 -23.75
C GLY A 56 -4.11 2.93 -22.52
N ALA A 57 -4.81 2.84 -21.39
CA ALA A 57 -4.36 3.46 -20.14
C ALA A 57 -3.08 2.82 -19.58
N VAL A 58 -2.96 1.48 -19.69
CA VAL A 58 -1.76 0.74 -19.29
C VAL A 58 -0.63 1.01 -20.28
N ASP A 59 -0.91 1.00 -21.59
CA ASP A 59 0.10 1.34 -22.60
C ASP A 59 0.62 2.77 -22.41
N ALA A 60 -0.26 3.76 -22.19
CA ALA A 60 0.13 5.15 -21.96
C ALA A 60 1.00 5.33 -20.70
N LEU A 61 0.73 4.59 -19.62
CA LEU A 61 1.59 4.58 -18.44
C LEU A 61 2.99 4.05 -18.80
N ASN A 62 3.06 2.97 -19.57
CA ASN A 62 4.32 2.34 -19.94
C ASN A 62 5.14 3.21 -20.91
N ASP A 63 4.47 3.92 -21.83
CA ASP A 63 5.12 4.90 -22.70
C ASP A 63 5.66 6.08 -21.87
N ALA A 64 4.90 6.58 -20.89
CA ALA A 64 5.35 7.62 -19.97
C ALA A 64 6.55 7.18 -19.11
N ILE A 65 6.59 5.92 -18.67
CA ILE A 65 7.76 5.36 -17.96
C ILE A 65 9.00 5.38 -18.86
N LEU A 66 8.86 4.98 -20.13
CA LEU A 66 9.98 4.97 -21.07
C LEU A 66 10.46 6.38 -21.43
N GLU A 67 9.54 7.33 -21.58
CA GLU A 67 9.86 8.75 -21.84
C GLU A 67 10.53 9.41 -20.63
N ALA A 68 10.02 9.15 -19.42
CA ALA A 68 10.67 9.59 -18.19
C ALA A 68 12.07 8.98 -18.08
N ALA A 69 12.23 7.69 -18.36
CA ALA A 69 13.54 7.03 -18.31
C ALA A 69 14.52 7.54 -19.39
N SER A 70 14.07 7.87 -20.59
CA SER A 70 14.95 8.38 -21.65
C SER A 70 15.48 9.79 -21.36
N THR A 71 14.65 10.62 -20.72
CA THR A 71 15.00 11.99 -20.33
C THR A 71 15.81 12.00 -19.05
N PHE A 72 15.29 11.31 -18.02
CA PHE A 72 15.90 11.27 -16.70
C PHE A 72 17.11 10.36 -16.64
N LYS A 73 17.27 9.36 -17.52
CA LYS A 73 18.41 8.40 -17.48
C LYS A 73 18.66 7.84 -16.08
N PRO A 74 17.68 7.14 -15.47
CA PRO A 74 17.82 6.58 -14.14
C PRO A 74 18.85 5.45 -14.11
N ASP A 75 19.56 5.31 -13.00
CA ASP A 75 20.35 4.12 -12.69
C ASP A 75 19.43 2.96 -12.27
N MET A 76 18.29 3.28 -11.65
CA MET A 76 17.33 2.32 -11.12
C MET A 76 15.88 2.77 -11.32
N ILE A 77 15.00 1.82 -11.62
CA ILE A 77 13.55 1.97 -11.46
C ILE A 77 13.14 1.35 -10.13
N TRP A 78 12.43 2.11 -9.32
CA TRP A 78 11.72 1.60 -8.14
C TRP A 78 10.23 1.52 -8.43
N GLY A 79 9.71 0.31 -8.67
CA GLY A 79 8.30 0.06 -8.87
C GLY A 79 7.59 -0.22 -7.55
N GLU A 80 6.81 0.73 -7.05
CA GLU A 80 5.99 0.60 -5.84
C GLU A 80 4.61 0.07 -6.22
N LYS A 81 4.26 -1.14 -5.73
CA LYS A 81 3.07 -1.91 -6.15
C LYS A 81 2.90 -1.87 -7.68
N PRO A 82 3.88 -2.38 -8.48
CA PRO A 82 3.96 -2.11 -9.91
C PRO A 82 3.04 -3.03 -10.74
N VAL A 83 1.74 -2.97 -10.47
CA VAL A 83 0.71 -3.84 -11.04
C VAL A 83 0.45 -3.61 -12.54
N ALA A 84 0.84 -2.45 -13.04
CA ALA A 84 0.56 -2.01 -14.40
C ALA A 84 1.81 -1.87 -15.30
N ILE A 85 3.01 -2.22 -14.80
CA ILE A 85 4.22 -2.18 -15.64
C ILE A 85 4.26 -3.43 -16.52
N GLN A 86 4.48 -3.24 -17.83
CA GLN A 86 4.46 -4.32 -18.81
C GLN A 86 5.84 -4.96 -19.01
N PRO A 87 5.90 -6.27 -19.36
CA PRO A 87 7.14 -6.95 -19.71
C PRO A 87 7.99 -6.24 -20.77
N LYS A 88 7.35 -5.68 -21.82
CA LYS A 88 8.05 -4.95 -22.90
C LYS A 88 8.82 -3.73 -22.37
N THR A 89 8.27 -3.07 -21.36
CA THR A 89 8.84 -1.88 -20.73
C THR A 89 10.05 -2.24 -19.89
N LEU A 90 9.89 -3.23 -19.00
CA LEU A 90 10.99 -3.72 -18.18
C LEU A 90 12.16 -4.23 -19.02
N ARG A 91 11.91 -5.00 -20.09
CA ARG A 91 12.98 -5.46 -20.98
C ARG A 91 13.73 -4.31 -21.66
N LYS A 92 13.02 -3.27 -22.11
CA LYS A 92 13.67 -2.08 -22.70
C LYS A 92 14.56 -1.36 -21.69
N LEU A 93 14.08 -1.20 -20.46
CA LEU A 93 14.84 -0.56 -19.37
C LEU A 93 16.07 -1.39 -18.99
N CYS A 94 15.92 -2.70 -18.83
CA CYS A 94 17.03 -3.63 -18.57
C CYS A 94 18.07 -3.58 -19.71
N SER A 95 17.65 -3.59 -20.98
CA SER A 95 18.56 -3.43 -22.12
C SER A 95 19.27 -2.07 -22.16
N ALA A 96 18.74 -1.05 -21.49
CA ALA A 96 19.40 0.24 -21.30
C ALA A 96 20.32 0.27 -20.06
N GLY A 97 20.50 -0.86 -19.37
CA GLY A 97 21.35 -0.99 -18.18
C GLY A 97 20.71 -0.47 -16.89
N VAL A 98 19.38 -0.25 -16.87
CA VAL A 98 18.66 0.24 -15.69
C VAL A 98 18.38 -0.93 -14.74
N LEU A 99 18.73 -0.78 -13.46
CA LEU A 99 18.39 -1.73 -12.41
C LEU A 99 16.89 -1.71 -12.13
N LEU A 100 16.25 -2.88 -12.06
CA LEU A 100 14.81 -3.03 -11.90
C LEU A 100 14.49 -3.58 -10.52
N VAL A 101 13.93 -2.73 -9.65
CA VAL A 101 13.48 -3.12 -8.32
C VAL A 101 11.97 -2.97 -8.22
N SER A 102 11.30 -3.95 -7.64
CA SER A 102 9.90 -3.78 -7.23
C SER A 102 9.73 -3.93 -5.73
N HIS A 103 8.97 -3.02 -5.15
CA HIS A 103 8.53 -3.09 -3.77
C HIS A 103 7.02 -3.31 -3.72
N ASN A 104 6.57 -4.32 -2.97
CA ASN A 104 5.14 -4.62 -2.84
C ASN A 104 4.79 -5.09 -1.43
N VAL A 105 4.00 -4.27 -0.73
CA VAL A 105 3.49 -4.57 0.61
C VAL A 105 2.32 -5.55 0.60
N ASP A 106 1.59 -5.65 -0.52
CA ASP A 106 0.48 -6.59 -0.68
C ASP A 106 0.92 -7.96 -1.19
N ASN A 107 0.11 -8.99 -0.99
CA ASN A 107 0.44 -10.35 -1.39
C ASN A 107 -0.18 -10.69 -2.74
N PRO A 108 0.62 -10.72 -3.82
CA PRO A 108 0.12 -11.11 -5.13
C PRO A 108 -0.25 -12.59 -5.18
N PHE A 109 0.08 -13.41 -4.18
CA PHE A 109 -0.24 -14.84 -4.07
C PHE A 109 -1.27 -15.16 -2.97
N GLY A 110 -1.80 -14.14 -2.29
CA GLY A 110 -2.77 -14.29 -1.21
C GLY A 110 -4.15 -14.77 -1.66
N ASP A 111 -5.02 -15.01 -0.69
CA ASP A 111 -6.33 -15.64 -0.87
C ASP A 111 -7.36 -14.73 -1.54
N MET A 112 -7.12 -13.41 -1.54
CA MET A 112 -7.98 -12.44 -2.24
C MET A 112 -7.99 -12.65 -3.77
N ARG A 113 -6.94 -13.29 -4.32
CA ARG A 113 -6.83 -13.67 -5.76
C ARG A 113 -7.19 -12.55 -6.73
N GLU A 114 -6.81 -11.32 -6.40
CA GLU A 114 -7.26 -10.15 -7.13
C GLU A 114 -6.71 -10.14 -8.57
N PRO A 115 -7.55 -9.82 -9.58
CA PRO A 115 -7.12 -9.82 -10.97
C PRO A 115 -6.00 -8.82 -11.30
N ILE A 116 -5.85 -7.79 -10.47
CA ILE A 116 -4.83 -6.75 -10.59
C ILE A 116 -3.41 -7.33 -10.58
N TRP A 117 -3.20 -8.48 -9.93
CA TRP A 117 -1.91 -9.15 -9.85
C TRP A 117 -1.51 -9.88 -11.13
N ARG A 118 -2.42 -10.02 -12.10
CA ARG A 118 -2.20 -10.82 -13.32
C ARG A 118 -0.99 -10.37 -14.12
N LEU A 119 -0.83 -9.06 -14.31
CA LEU A 119 0.30 -8.52 -15.05
C LEU A 119 1.58 -8.54 -14.22
N PHE A 120 1.51 -8.16 -12.94
CA PHE A 120 2.65 -8.18 -12.03
C PHE A 120 3.28 -9.57 -11.91
N ARG A 121 2.48 -10.63 -11.75
CA ARG A 121 2.99 -12.01 -11.70
C ARG A 121 3.79 -12.41 -12.95
N LYS A 122 3.49 -11.84 -14.12
CA LYS A 122 4.25 -12.08 -15.36
C LYS A 122 5.55 -11.28 -15.43
N THR A 123 5.67 -10.20 -14.66
CA THR A 123 6.87 -9.37 -14.61
C THR A 123 7.81 -9.74 -13.49
N ILE A 124 7.40 -10.58 -12.52
CA ILE A 124 8.27 -11.06 -11.43
C ILE A 124 9.65 -11.52 -11.92
N PRO A 125 9.79 -12.36 -12.97
CA PRO A 125 11.11 -12.80 -13.44
C PRO A 125 11.98 -11.73 -14.08
N LEU A 126 11.45 -10.53 -14.31
CA LEU A 126 12.12 -9.46 -15.05
C LEU A 126 12.73 -8.39 -14.13
N TYR A 127 12.46 -8.44 -12.83
CA TYR A 127 13.09 -7.55 -11.87
C TYR A 127 14.37 -8.19 -11.33
N ASP A 128 15.39 -7.36 -11.10
CA ASP A 128 16.64 -7.77 -10.48
C ASP A 128 16.43 -8.08 -8.99
N ALA A 129 15.57 -7.32 -8.31
CA ALA A 129 15.20 -7.57 -6.92
C ALA A 129 13.73 -7.26 -6.60
N HIS A 130 13.17 -8.06 -5.69
CA HIS A 130 11.85 -7.87 -5.11
C HIS A 130 11.96 -7.58 -3.62
N VAL A 131 11.44 -6.44 -3.20
CA VAL A 131 11.36 -6.02 -1.80
C VAL A 131 9.94 -6.27 -1.28
N THR A 132 9.82 -7.00 -0.19
CA THR A 132 8.51 -7.34 0.40
C THR A 132 8.61 -7.49 1.92
N PRO A 133 7.55 -7.18 2.69
CA PRO A 133 7.57 -7.32 4.14
C PRO A 133 7.21 -8.71 4.65
N ARG A 134 6.79 -9.63 3.78
CA ARG A 134 6.20 -10.91 4.20
C ARG A 134 7.14 -12.09 3.95
N ARG A 135 7.33 -12.92 4.97
CA ARG A 135 8.16 -14.14 4.85
C ARG A 135 7.50 -15.17 3.93
N SER A 136 6.17 -15.27 3.91
CA SER A 136 5.44 -16.07 2.93
C SER A 136 5.82 -15.71 1.47
N SER A 137 5.98 -14.43 1.15
CA SER A 137 6.43 -13.98 -0.17
C SER A 137 7.87 -14.37 -0.50
N MET A 138 8.73 -14.53 0.51
CA MET A 138 10.09 -15.07 0.28
C MET A 138 10.06 -16.51 -0.26
N LEU A 139 8.97 -17.24 -0.08
CA LEU A 139 8.78 -18.60 -0.62
C LEU A 139 8.08 -18.59 -1.98
N ASP A 140 7.12 -17.69 -2.20
CA ASP A 140 6.29 -17.71 -3.41
C ASP A 140 6.91 -17.00 -4.60
N PHE A 141 7.62 -15.89 -4.39
CA PHE A 141 8.27 -15.16 -5.46
C PHE A 141 9.36 -15.98 -6.18
N PRO A 142 10.24 -16.75 -5.49
CA PRO A 142 11.18 -17.63 -6.17
C PRO A 142 10.52 -18.68 -7.06
N LYS A 143 9.38 -19.27 -6.61
CA LYS A 143 8.59 -20.21 -7.44
C LYS A 143 8.02 -19.53 -8.69
N ALA A 144 7.79 -18.22 -8.63
CA ALA A 144 7.35 -17.39 -9.74
C ALA A 144 8.52 -16.82 -10.58
N GLY A 145 9.76 -17.21 -10.30
CA GLY A 145 10.95 -16.85 -11.07
C GLY A 145 11.69 -15.59 -10.62
N ALA A 146 11.43 -15.07 -9.42
CA ALA A 146 12.20 -13.94 -8.88
C ALA A 146 13.69 -14.28 -8.74
N ALA A 147 14.56 -13.39 -9.21
CA ALA A 147 16.01 -13.56 -9.14
C ALA A 147 16.55 -13.33 -7.73
N GLN A 148 16.11 -12.24 -7.08
CA GLN A 148 16.52 -11.87 -5.73
C GLN A 148 15.33 -11.38 -4.92
N MET A 149 15.32 -11.76 -3.64
CA MET A 149 14.34 -11.31 -2.66
C MET A 149 15.02 -10.54 -1.54
N ILE A 150 14.40 -9.45 -1.12
CA ILE A 150 14.81 -8.63 0.02
C ILE A 150 13.62 -8.55 0.97
N LEU A 151 13.82 -9.02 2.19
CA LEU A 151 12.84 -8.86 3.26
C LEU A 151 13.02 -7.47 3.87
N MET A 152 11.99 -6.63 3.79
CA MET A 152 11.97 -5.31 4.42
C MET A 152 10.71 -5.19 5.27
N GLU A 153 10.88 -5.21 6.59
CA GLU A 153 9.77 -5.13 7.54
C GLU A 153 8.98 -3.83 7.37
N LEU A 154 7.70 -3.86 7.74
CA LEU A 154 6.86 -2.67 7.75
C LEU A 154 7.42 -1.65 8.74
N ALA A 155 7.57 -0.41 8.30
CA ALA A 155 8.09 0.70 9.09
C ALA A 155 7.16 1.92 9.01
N PHE A 156 7.34 2.86 9.94
CA PHE A 156 6.66 4.16 9.91
C PHE A 156 7.60 5.26 9.40
N ASP A 157 7.02 6.34 8.86
CA ASP A 157 7.78 7.53 8.45
C ASP A 157 7.85 8.53 9.61
N PRO A 158 9.04 8.80 10.19
CA PRO A 158 9.17 9.66 11.37
C PRO A 158 8.84 11.13 11.09
N GLU A 159 8.87 11.57 9.83
CA GLU A 159 8.41 12.92 9.46
C GLU A 159 6.88 13.06 9.52
N ARG A 160 6.16 11.92 9.48
CA ARG A 160 4.69 11.89 9.49
C ARG A 160 4.10 11.36 10.78
N GLN A 161 4.79 10.43 11.43
CA GLN A 161 4.39 9.79 12.68
C GLN A 161 5.45 10.13 13.72
N PHE A 162 5.15 11.12 14.55
CA PHE A 162 6.01 11.61 15.60
C PHE A 162 5.22 11.73 16.91
N PRO A 163 5.89 11.81 18.07
CA PRO A 163 5.22 12.01 19.35
C PRO A 163 4.39 13.29 19.38
N PRO A 164 3.40 13.36 20.27
CA PRO A 164 2.63 14.58 20.44
C PRO A 164 3.43 15.76 20.99
N PRO A 165 2.85 16.98 20.97
CA PRO A 165 3.44 18.15 21.59
C PRO A 165 3.73 17.95 23.09
N ASP A 166 4.69 18.74 23.60
CA ASP A 166 5.03 18.72 25.02
C ASP A 166 3.82 19.00 25.91
N GLY A 167 3.74 18.28 27.04
CA GLY A 167 2.66 18.39 28.01
C GLY A 167 1.49 17.44 27.78
N TRP A 168 1.44 16.70 26.66
CA TRP A 168 0.42 15.68 26.48
C TRP A 168 0.58 14.48 27.40
N SER A 169 -0.56 14.01 27.91
CA SER A 169 -0.66 12.96 28.91
C SER A 169 -1.85 12.04 28.61
N ASP A 170 -2.02 10.99 29.42
CA ASP A 170 -3.18 10.10 29.28
C ASP A 170 -4.53 10.78 29.54
N ARG A 171 -4.53 11.98 30.15
CA ARG A 171 -5.74 12.80 30.33
C ARG A 171 -6.25 13.40 29.03
N ASP A 172 -5.35 13.58 28.06
CA ASP A 172 -5.66 14.15 26.74
C ASP A 172 -6.13 13.10 25.73
N ARG A 173 -6.06 11.81 26.12
CA ARG A 173 -6.54 10.68 25.32
C ARG A 173 -8.03 10.47 25.56
N ASP A 174 -8.84 10.89 24.60
CA ASP A 174 -10.31 10.85 24.63
C ASP A 174 -10.89 9.57 23.99
N LEU A 175 -10.07 8.79 23.27
CA LEU A 175 -10.47 7.51 22.69
C LEU A 175 -9.94 6.35 23.54
N GLU A 176 -10.83 5.62 24.21
CA GLU A 176 -10.45 4.42 24.99
C GLU A 176 -9.79 3.35 24.12
N THR A 177 -10.42 3.03 22.99
CA THR A 177 -9.89 2.07 22.02
C THR A 177 -10.26 2.54 20.63
N SER A 178 -9.30 2.57 19.71
CA SER A 178 -9.54 2.99 18.33
C SER A 178 -9.06 1.97 17.31
N PHE A 179 -9.68 2.00 16.15
CA PHE A 179 -9.21 1.32 14.96
C PHE A 179 -9.41 2.22 13.73
N THR A 180 -8.41 2.31 12.86
CA THR A 180 -8.53 3.02 11.58
C THR A 180 -8.26 2.07 10.43
N GLY A 181 -9.25 1.73 9.62
CA GLY A 181 -9.04 0.80 8.51
C GLY A 181 -10.32 0.14 8.04
N SER A 182 -10.17 -0.87 7.19
CA SER A 182 -11.27 -1.58 6.56
C SER A 182 -11.61 -2.90 7.30
N PRO A 183 -12.87 -3.36 7.21
CA PRO A 183 -13.34 -4.59 7.85
C PRO A 183 -12.92 -5.84 7.05
N TYR A 184 -11.62 -6.02 6.84
CA TYR A 184 -11.09 -7.25 6.24
C TYR A 184 -11.26 -8.45 7.18
N ASP A 185 -11.42 -9.64 6.59
CA ASP A 185 -11.51 -10.91 7.31
C ASP A 185 -12.53 -10.84 8.48
N ASP A 186 -12.14 -11.35 9.65
CA ASP A 186 -12.99 -11.44 10.84
C ASP A 186 -13.05 -10.15 11.67
N ARG A 187 -12.49 -9.04 11.19
CA ARG A 187 -12.40 -7.79 12.00
C ARG A 187 -13.76 -7.30 12.47
N ALA A 188 -14.79 -7.37 11.62
CA ALA A 188 -16.15 -6.98 11.97
C ALA A 188 -16.74 -7.84 13.10
N ARG A 189 -16.50 -9.16 13.04
CA ARG A 189 -16.90 -10.09 14.09
C ARG A 189 -16.18 -9.76 15.40
N LEU A 190 -14.86 -9.57 15.36
CA LEU A 190 -14.02 -9.31 16.53
C LEU A 190 -14.45 -8.01 17.25
N VAL A 191 -14.60 -6.89 16.54
CA VAL A 191 -15.02 -5.63 17.19
C VAL A 191 -16.44 -5.69 17.74
N THR A 192 -17.32 -6.50 17.12
CA THR A 192 -18.67 -6.74 17.62
C THR A 192 -18.65 -7.57 18.90
N GLU A 193 -17.80 -8.60 18.98
CA GLU A 193 -17.61 -9.42 20.18
C GLU A 193 -17.01 -8.59 21.33
N LEU A 194 -16.03 -7.73 21.05
CA LEU A 194 -15.48 -6.79 22.04
C LEU A 194 -16.58 -5.90 22.64
N LEU A 195 -17.46 -5.34 21.81
CA LEU A 195 -18.57 -4.52 22.29
C LEU A 195 -19.56 -5.33 23.10
N ARG A 196 -20.07 -6.44 22.55
CA ARG A 196 -21.21 -7.17 23.12
C ARG A 196 -20.84 -7.99 24.35
N ASN A 197 -19.67 -8.61 24.36
CA ASN A 197 -19.27 -9.56 25.40
C ASN A 197 -18.40 -8.91 26.48
N HIS A 198 -17.68 -7.84 26.14
CA HIS A 198 -16.72 -7.19 27.03
C HIS A 198 -17.02 -5.72 27.31
N GLY A 199 -18.03 -5.13 26.66
CA GLY A 199 -18.35 -3.71 26.81
C GLY A 199 -17.26 -2.78 26.25
N ILE A 200 -16.32 -3.30 25.47
CA ILE A 200 -15.21 -2.52 24.91
C ILE A 200 -15.69 -1.92 23.58
N ARG A 201 -15.95 -0.62 23.62
CA ARG A 201 -16.26 0.15 22.42
C ARG A 201 -14.97 0.48 21.66
N VAL A 202 -14.89 0.04 20.41
CA VAL A 202 -13.81 0.41 19.49
C VAL A 202 -14.31 1.55 18.61
N ASP A 203 -13.73 2.74 18.72
CA ASP A 203 -14.00 3.85 17.81
C ASP A 203 -13.36 3.56 16.44
N ILE A 204 -14.16 3.50 15.38
CA ILE A 204 -13.72 3.09 14.04
C ILE A 204 -13.78 4.25 13.06
N ARG A 205 -12.69 4.46 12.33
CA ARG A 205 -12.61 5.31 11.13
C ARG A 205 -12.26 4.47 9.92
N GLY A 206 -13.10 4.45 8.90
CA GLY A 206 -12.83 3.68 7.69
C GLY A 206 -14.03 3.48 6.79
N ASN A 207 -13.79 2.80 5.67
CA ASN A 207 -14.81 2.53 4.67
C ASN A 207 -15.35 1.10 4.79
N ARG A 208 -16.55 0.86 4.25
CA ARG A 208 -17.19 -0.45 4.02
C ARG A 208 -17.70 -1.17 5.28
N TRP A 209 -17.61 -0.54 6.45
CA TRP A 209 -18.12 -1.09 7.70
C TRP A 209 -19.65 -1.22 7.69
N GLU A 210 -20.35 -0.35 6.96
CA GLU A 210 -21.80 -0.36 6.81
C GLU A 210 -22.33 -1.63 6.13
N ARG A 211 -21.45 -2.37 5.45
CA ARG A 211 -21.78 -3.63 4.78
C ARG A 211 -21.54 -4.86 5.66
N MET A 212 -20.79 -4.68 6.74
CA MET A 212 -20.29 -5.77 7.58
C MET A 212 -20.90 -5.77 8.99
N LEU A 213 -21.53 -4.66 9.38
CA LEU A 213 -22.17 -4.48 10.69
C LEU A 213 -23.66 -4.20 10.51
N ASP A 214 -24.47 -4.66 11.47
CA ASP A 214 -25.85 -4.20 11.57
C ASP A 214 -25.92 -2.71 11.94
N GLN A 215 -27.05 -2.07 11.66
CA GLN A 215 -27.22 -0.62 11.81
C GLN A 215 -26.89 -0.11 13.23
N LYS A 216 -27.27 -0.87 14.27
CA LYS A 216 -27.01 -0.48 15.66
C LYS A 216 -25.51 -0.56 15.96
N THR A 217 -24.88 -1.68 15.65
CA THR A 217 -23.44 -1.89 15.89
C THR A 217 -22.59 -0.91 15.07
N TYR A 218 -23.01 -0.60 13.84
CA TYR A 218 -22.37 0.45 13.03
C TYR A 218 -22.46 1.82 13.71
N ALA A 219 -23.63 2.23 14.18
CA ALA A 219 -23.81 3.51 14.87
C ALA A 219 -23.02 3.58 16.19
N ASP A 220 -22.88 2.44 16.88
CA ASP A 220 -22.11 2.35 18.12
C ASP A 220 -20.59 2.42 17.86
N LEU A 221 -20.08 1.81 16.79
CA LEU A 221 -18.63 1.66 16.58
C LEU A 221 -18.02 2.61 15.54
N VAL A 222 -18.76 3.04 14.52
CA VAL A 222 -18.20 3.75 13.37
C VAL A 222 -18.46 5.25 13.46
N SER A 223 -17.40 6.01 13.75
CA SER A 223 -17.43 7.45 13.98
C SER A 223 -17.18 8.28 12.73
N GLY A 224 -16.94 7.63 11.59
CA GLY A 224 -16.90 8.28 10.27
C GLY A 224 -15.99 7.58 9.26
N GLY A 225 -15.72 8.29 8.17
CA GLY A 225 -14.87 7.82 7.07
C GLY A 225 -13.39 7.68 7.45
N PRO A 226 -12.55 7.24 6.50
CA PRO A 226 -11.12 7.11 6.69
C PRO A 226 -10.48 8.46 7.03
N VAL A 227 -9.44 8.42 7.87
CA VAL A 227 -8.62 9.58 8.23
C VAL A 227 -7.20 9.37 7.73
N PHE A 228 -6.52 10.46 7.38
CA PHE A 228 -5.20 10.45 6.73
C PHE A 228 -4.30 11.54 7.32
N GLY A 229 -3.00 11.47 7.03
CA GLY A 229 -2.04 12.52 7.39
C GLY A 229 -2.09 12.90 8.88
N ASP A 230 -2.23 14.19 9.14
CA ASP A 230 -2.25 14.74 10.50
C ASP A 230 -3.44 14.24 11.32
N ASP A 231 -4.62 14.08 10.72
CA ASP A 231 -5.80 13.54 11.42
C ASP A 231 -5.59 12.08 11.84
N TYR A 232 -4.92 11.29 10.99
CA TYR A 232 -4.55 9.92 11.34
C TYR A 232 -3.56 9.87 12.51
N ARG A 233 -2.52 10.71 12.47
CA ARG A 233 -1.54 10.81 13.56
C ARG A 233 -2.19 11.28 14.87
N GLN A 234 -2.98 12.36 14.82
CA GLN A 234 -3.67 12.90 16.00
C GLN A 234 -4.60 11.88 16.62
N ARG A 235 -5.29 11.09 15.80
CA ARG A 235 -6.14 10.01 16.28
C ARG A 235 -5.36 8.93 17.02
N ILE A 236 -4.16 8.54 16.55
CA ILE A 236 -3.29 7.61 17.29
C ILE A 236 -2.98 8.20 18.65
N TRP A 237 -2.62 9.48 18.68
CA TRP A 237 -2.26 10.12 19.92
C TRP A 237 -3.43 10.24 20.92
N GLN A 238 -4.64 10.54 20.42
CA GLN A 238 -5.91 10.58 21.17
C GLN A 238 -6.32 9.20 21.73
N SER A 239 -5.75 8.12 21.21
CA SER A 239 -6.11 6.75 21.60
C SER A 239 -5.31 6.28 22.79
N ARG A 240 -5.97 5.73 23.80
CA ARG A 240 -5.33 4.95 24.88
C ARG A 240 -4.85 3.61 24.36
N ILE A 241 -5.67 2.95 23.54
CA ILE A 241 -5.32 1.71 22.85
C ILE A 241 -5.62 1.89 21.36
N CYS A 242 -4.60 1.76 20.50
CA CYS A 242 -4.78 1.74 19.05
C CYS A 242 -4.66 0.29 18.53
N LEU A 243 -5.76 -0.26 18.01
CA LEU A 243 -5.78 -1.63 17.50
C LEU A 243 -5.14 -1.72 16.12
N ALA A 244 -4.29 -2.73 15.96
CA ALA A 244 -3.72 -3.15 14.68
C ALA A 244 -4.17 -4.59 14.40
N PHE A 245 -4.66 -4.85 13.18
CA PHE A 245 -5.03 -6.20 12.75
C PHE A 245 -4.19 -6.58 11.55
N VAL A 246 -3.68 -7.81 11.56
CA VAL A 246 -3.15 -8.44 10.35
C VAL A 246 -4.29 -8.71 9.37
N THR A 247 -3.97 -8.83 8.08
CA THR A 247 -4.90 -9.31 7.05
C THR A 247 -4.55 -10.75 6.74
N HIS A 248 -5.36 -11.68 7.22
CA HIS A 248 -5.15 -13.11 7.00
C HIS A 248 -5.24 -13.45 5.51
N ALA A 249 -6.18 -12.87 4.77
CA ALA A 249 -6.28 -13.10 3.32
C ALA A 249 -5.06 -12.60 2.53
N ASN A 250 -4.23 -11.73 3.13
CA ASN A 250 -2.96 -11.26 2.57
C ASN A 250 -1.75 -12.08 3.09
N HIS A 251 -1.97 -13.01 4.03
CA HIS A 251 -0.94 -13.72 4.80
C HIS A 251 0.02 -12.74 5.50
N ASP A 252 -0.53 -11.66 6.07
CA ASP A 252 0.24 -10.71 6.88
C ASP A 252 0.64 -11.36 8.21
N GLU A 253 1.92 -11.23 8.57
CA GLU A 253 2.46 -11.69 9.86
C GLU A 253 2.55 -10.55 10.89
N THR A 254 2.57 -9.31 10.41
CA THR A 254 2.73 -8.09 11.22
C THR A 254 1.76 -7.02 10.75
N ALA A 255 1.29 -6.19 11.69
CA ALA A 255 0.54 -4.98 11.39
C ALA A 255 1.22 -3.80 12.08
N ILE A 256 1.24 -2.65 11.42
CA ILE A 256 1.78 -1.40 11.96
C ILE A 256 0.68 -0.35 12.07
N ARG A 257 0.86 0.61 12.98
CA ARG A 257 -0.02 1.75 13.18
C ARG A 257 0.75 3.05 13.20
#